data_AF-A0A7S1ZHI4-F1
#
_entry.id   AF-A0A7S1ZHI4-F1
#
_cell.length_a   1.000
_cell.length_b   1.000
_cell.length_c   1.000
_cell.angle_alpha   90.00
_cell.angle_beta   90.00
_cell.angle_gamma   90.00
#
_symmetry.space_group_name_H-M   'P 1'
#
loop_
_entity.id
_entity.type
_entity.pdbx_description
1 polymer ?
#
loop_
_entity_poly.entity_id
_entity_poly.type
_entity_poly.pdbx_seq_one_letter_code
_entity_poly.pdbx_strand_id
1 'polypeptide(L)'
;GSLAAAAAITKALQSLDGDDENGIKMTGYRGLMLPACEDRGLSRSAASVPPSLTISQILTISSVCGVGVDTVPIPGNAAVEDVAALLLDVAGLAGRWDKGLSCRVFPCPE
;
A
#
# COMPACT_ATOMS: atom_id res chain seq x y z
N GLY A 1 -6.42 15.96 -0.99
CA GLY A 1 -6.92 14.57 -1.01
C GLY A 1 -5.78 13.61 -0.74
N SER A 2 -6.04 12.48 -0.08
CA SER A 2 -5.02 11.55 0.42
C SER A 2 -4.10 10.99 -0.68
N LEU A 3 -4.64 10.71 -1.87
CA LEU A 3 -3.86 10.24 -3.01
C LEU A 3 -2.77 11.25 -3.44
N ALA A 4 -3.14 12.52 -3.58
CA ALA A 4 -2.19 13.57 -3.97
C ALA A 4 -1.10 13.79 -2.90
N ALA A 5 -1.48 13.70 -1.62
CA ALA A 5 -0.52 13.79 -0.51
C ALA A 5 0.47 12.61 -0.54
N ALA A 6 -0.03 11.38 -0.73
CA ALA A 6 0.81 10.19 -0.87
C ALA A 6 1.79 10.31 -2.05
N ALA A 7 1.31 10.80 -3.21
CA ALA A 7 2.16 11.03 -4.38
C ALA A 7 3.27 12.07 -4.09
N ALA A 8 2.93 13.17 -3.41
CA ALA A 8 3.89 14.20 -3.04
C ALA A 8 4.97 13.67 -2.08
N ILE A 9 4.58 12.89 -1.06
CA ILE A 9 5.50 12.26 -0.12
C ILE A 9 6.41 11.25 -0.83
N THR A 10 5.83 10.35 -1.65
CA THR A 10 6.61 9.39 -2.45
C THR A 10 7.62 10.10 -3.33
N LYS A 11 7.22 11.17 -4.03
CA LYS A 11 8.12 11.96 -4.88
C LYS A 11 9.24 12.61 -4.08
N ALA A 12 8.94 13.16 -2.90
CA ALA A 12 9.95 13.73 -2.02
C ALA A 12 10.97 12.67 -1.57
N LEU A 13 10.51 11.48 -1.16
CA LEU A 13 11.38 10.36 -0.78
C LEU A 13 12.24 9.88 -1.96
N GLN A 14 11.67 9.78 -3.15
CA GLN A 14 12.39 9.36 -4.36
C GLN A 14 13.38 10.42 -4.85
N SER A 15 13.19 11.71 -4.52
CA SER A 15 14.14 12.77 -4.86
C SER A 15 15.45 12.71 -4.08
N LEU A 16 15.53 11.85 -3.05
CA LEU A 16 16.75 11.58 -2.28
C LEU A 16 17.69 10.60 -3.00
N ASP A 17 17.27 10.02 -4.13
CA ASP A 17 18.07 9.04 -4.88
C ASP A 17 19.36 9.67 -5.44
N GLY A 18 20.48 8.99 -5.22
CA GLY A 18 21.80 9.43 -5.66
C GLY A 18 22.86 8.34 -5.47
N ASP A 19 23.94 8.41 -6.26
CA ASP A 19 24.92 7.32 -6.42
C ASP A 19 26.18 7.39 -5.52
N ASP A 20 26.41 8.49 -4.78
CA ASP A 20 27.68 8.74 -4.05
C ASP A 20 27.53 9.85 -2.98
N GLU A 21 28.44 9.86 -1.97
CA GLU A 21 28.81 10.71 -0.81
C GLU A 21 27.80 11.72 -0.20
N ASN A 22 26.83 12.24 -0.96
CA ASN A 22 25.84 13.22 -0.54
C ASN A 22 24.37 12.78 -0.78
N GLY A 23 24.12 11.63 -1.40
CA GLY A 23 22.78 11.09 -1.69
C GLY A 23 22.47 9.75 -1.00
N ILE A 24 21.18 9.41 -0.87
CA ILE A 24 20.76 8.10 -0.34
C ILE A 24 20.57 7.16 -1.52
N LYS A 25 21.43 6.15 -1.65
CA LYS A 25 21.23 5.08 -2.63
C LYS A 25 19.94 4.33 -2.29
N MET A 26 18.90 4.53 -3.08
CA MET A 26 17.64 3.87 -2.86
C MET A 26 17.74 2.40 -3.33
N THR A 27 17.06 1.45 -2.69
CA THR A 27 17.02 0.04 -3.13
C THR A 27 15.62 -0.55 -2.87
N GLY A 28 15.23 -1.60 -3.60
CA GLY A 28 13.94 -2.28 -3.40
C GLY A 28 12.73 -1.37 -3.61
N TYR A 29 11.72 -1.49 -2.75
CA TYR A 29 10.52 -0.66 -2.73
C TYR A 29 10.85 0.77 -2.27
N ARG A 30 10.46 1.79 -3.06
CA ARG A 30 10.80 3.20 -2.83
C ARG A 30 9.55 4.07 -2.85
N GLY A 31 9.18 4.66 -1.72
CA GLY A 31 8.03 5.57 -1.61
C GLY A 31 7.31 5.47 -0.26
N LEU A 32 6.18 6.17 -0.13
CA LEU A 32 5.36 6.08 1.08
C LEU A 32 4.81 4.65 1.26
N MET A 33 4.94 4.09 2.45
CA MET A 33 4.30 2.80 2.81
C MET A 33 3.08 3.07 3.69
N LEU A 34 2.04 2.26 3.53
CA LEU A 34 0.80 2.36 4.32
C LEU A 34 0.51 1.02 5.02
N PRO A 35 1.34 0.61 5.99
CA PRO A 35 1.15 -0.67 6.66
C PRO A 35 0.01 -0.56 7.69
N ALA A 36 -1.19 -0.98 7.28
CA ALA A 36 -2.41 -0.76 8.04
C ALA A 36 -2.37 -1.30 9.48
N CYS A 37 -1.76 -2.48 9.71
CA CYS A 37 -1.63 -3.06 11.06
C CYS A 37 -0.40 -2.58 11.85
N GLU A 38 0.58 -1.95 11.21
CA GLU A 38 1.81 -1.50 11.89
C GLU A 38 1.70 -0.04 12.35
N ASP A 39 0.84 0.77 11.73
CA ASP A 39 0.58 2.16 12.10
C ASP A 39 -0.75 2.34 12.87
N ARG A 40 -0.67 3.00 14.04
CA ARG A 40 -1.84 3.23 14.91
C ARG A 40 -2.90 4.12 14.27
N GLY A 41 -2.50 5.09 13.45
CA GLY A 41 -3.42 5.99 12.76
C GLY A 41 -4.18 5.25 11.66
N LEU A 42 -3.46 4.50 10.81
CA LEU A 42 -4.04 3.68 9.76
C LEU A 42 -4.98 2.61 10.34
N SER A 43 -4.57 1.93 11.40
CA SER A 43 -5.41 0.96 12.11
C SER A 43 -6.72 1.58 12.61
N ARG A 44 -6.67 2.77 13.24
CA ARG A 44 -7.88 3.46 13.69
C ARG A 44 -8.77 3.90 12.53
N SER A 45 -8.17 4.38 11.44
CA SER A 45 -8.89 4.78 10.24
C SER A 45 -9.58 3.59 9.55
N ALA A 46 -8.96 2.43 9.57
CA ALA A 46 -9.54 1.20 9.05
C ALA A 46 -10.67 0.66 9.95
N ALA A 47 -10.53 0.80 11.27
CA ALA A 47 -11.51 0.34 12.25
C ALA A 47 -12.70 1.30 12.49
N SER A 48 -12.71 2.50 11.88
CA SER A 48 -13.81 3.46 12.06
C SER A 48 -15.12 2.97 11.43
N VAL A 49 -16.26 3.51 11.87
CA VAL A 49 -17.58 3.19 11.32
C VAL A 49 -18.27 4.48 10.82
N PRO A 50 -18.38 4.69 9.50
CA PRO A 50 -17.84 3.86 8.41
C PRO A 50 -16.30 3.92 8.34
N PRO A 51 -15.62 2.93 7.71
CA PRO A 51 -14.17 2.94 7.55
C PRO A 51 -13.72 4.14 6.72
N SER A 52 -12.75 4.89 7.24
CA SER A 52 -12.10 6.00 6.53
C SER A 52 -10.91 5.53 5.68
N LEU A 53 -10.42 4.32 5.94
CA LEU A 53 -9.41 3.61 5.16
C LEU A 53 -9.90 2.20 4.82
N THR A 54 -10.19 1.94 3.55
CA THR A 54 -10.60 0.64 3.01
C THR A 54 -9.48 0.02 2.17
N ILE A 55 -9.59 -1.28 1.88
CA ILE A 55 -8.66 -1.97 0.96
C ILE A 55 -8.66 -1.30 -0.41
N SER A 56 -9.81 -0.90 -0.94
CA SER A 56 -9.91 -0.19 -2.22
C SER A 56 -9.22 1.18 -2.18
N GLN A 57 -9.25 1.89 -1.04
CA GLN A 57 -8.51 3.15 -0.87
C GLN A 57 -6.99 2.89 -0.80
N ILE A 58 -6.55 1.84 -0.10
CA ILE A 58 -5.13 1.44 -0.08
C ILE A 58 -4.66 1.06 -1.49
N LEU A 59 -5.46 0.29 -2.24
CA LEU A 59 -5.17 -0.06 -3.63
C LEU A 59 -5.11 1.19 -4.54
N THR A 60 -6.03 2.13 -4.35
CA THR A 60 -6.00 3.42 -5.08
C THR A 60 -4.70 4.17 -4.80
N ILE A 61 -4.32 4.30 -3.53
CA ILE A 61 -3.07 4.96 -3.14
C ILE A 61 -1.84 4.16 -3.60
N SER A 62 -1.96 2.86 -3.80
CA SER A 62 -0.89 2.00 -4.31
C SER A 62 -0.41 2.40 -5.70
N SER A 63 -1.21 3.12 -6.49
CA SER A 63 -0.76 3.71 -7.76
C SER A 63 0.41 4.69 -7.58
N VAL A 64 0.51 5.35 -6.43
CA VAL A 64 1.52 6.40 -6.15
C VAL A 64 2.36 6.15 -4.89
N CYS A 65 2.19 5.03 -4.18
CA CYS A 65 2.94 4.68 -2.96
C CYS A 65 4.19 3.81 -3.25
N GLY A 66 4.88 3.27 -2.24
CA GLY A 66 6.06 2.42 -2.41
C GLY A 66 5.80 0.90 -2.44
N VAL A 67 4.68 0.39 -1.91
CA VAL A 67 4.58 -1.03 -1.49
C VAL A 67 3.38 -1.81 -2.02
N GLY A 68 2.20 -1.21 -2.16
CA GLY A 68 0.96 -1.94 -2.48
C GLY A 68 0.03 -2.14 -1.28
N VAL A 69 -0.71 -3.24 -1.28
CA VAL A 69 -1.61 -3.63 -0.18
C VAL A 69 -0.77 -4.35 0.87
N ASP A 70 -0.43 -3.65 1.96
CA ASP A 70 0.51 -4.18 2.94
C ASP A 70 -0.06 -4.20 4.36
N THR A 71 0.13 -5.33 5.03
CA THR A 71 -0.38 -5.60 6.39
C THR A 71 -1.86 -5.33 6.58
N VAL A 72 -2.68 -5.80 5.65
CA VAL A 72 -4.11 -5.54 5.69
C VAL A 72 -4.85 -6.74 6.27
N PRO A 73 -5.62 -6.57 7.36
CA PRO A 73 -6.44 -7.66 7.89
C PRO A 73 -7.63 -7.89 6.96
N ILE A 74 -7.96 -9.16 6.74
CA ILE A 74 -9.16 -9.60 6.02
C ILE A 74 -9.94 -10.58 6.90
N PRO A 75 -11.25 -10.77 6.65
CA PRO A 75 -12.02 -11.78 7.38
C PRO A 75 -11.35 -13.16 7.33
N GLY A 76 -11.29 -13.86 8.46
CA GLY A 76 -10.68 -15.18 8.55
C GLY A 76 -11.37 -16.24 7.66
N ASN A 77 -12.61 -16.00 7.29
CA ASN A 77 -13.43 -16.80 6.39
C ASN A 77 -13.54 -16.21 4.97
N ALA A 78 -12.66 -15.26 4.59
CA ALA A 78 -12.67 -14.68 3.25
C ALA A 78 -12.59 -15.77 2.17
N ALA A 79 -13.41 -15.65 1.13
CA ALA A 79 -13.42 -16.61 0.04
C ALA A 79 -12.11 -16.54 -0.75
N VAL A 80 -11.67 -17.68 -1.28
CA VAL A 80 -10.44 -17.74 -2.09
C VAL A 80 -10.57 -16.85 -3.32
N GLU A 81 -11.77 -16.77 -3.88
CA GLU A 81 -12.12 -15.95 -5.04
C GLU A 81 -11.96 -14.46 -4.75
N ASP A 82 -12.31 -13.99 -3.56
CA ASP A 82 -12.17 -12.58 -3.16
C ASP A 82 -10.69 -12.20 -3.02
N VAL A 83 -9.88 -13.08 -2.42
CA VAL A 83 -8.43 -12.88 -2.30
C VAL A 83 -7.77 -12.93 -3.69
N ALA A 84 -8.19 -13.85 -4.56
CA ALA A 84 -7.71 -13.94 -5.92
C ALA A 84 -8.05 -12.69 -6.74
N ALA A 85 -9.27 -12.15 -6.60
CA ALA A 85 -9.67 -10.90 -7.24
C ALA A 85 -8.81 -9.72 -6.77
N LEU A 86 -8.56 -9.60 -5.46
CA LEU A 86 -7.65 -8.59 -4.92
C LEU A 86 -6.23 -8.71 -5.48
N LEU A 87 -5.71 -9.93 -5.57
CA LEU A 87 -4.39 -10.20 -6.15
C LEU A 87 -4.33 -9.79 -7.63
N LEU A 88 -5.38 -10.08 -8.40
CA LEU A 88 -5.50 -9.68 -9.80
C LEU A 88 -5.55 -8.16 -9.95
N ASP A 89 -6.26 -7.45 -9.07
CA ASP A 89 -6.30 -5.99 -9.06
C ASP A 89 -4.92 -5.38 -8.77
N VAL A 90 -4.20 -5.91 -7.78
CA VAL A 90 -2.82 -5.49 -7.47
C VAL A 90 -1.90 -5.77 -8.65
N ALA A 91 -2.00 -6.95 -9.27
CA ALA A 91 -1.20 -7.34 -10.43
C ALA A 91 -1.50 -6.45 -11.65
N GLY A 92 -2.78 -6.14 -11.91
CA GLY A 92 -3.19 -5.25 -12.99
C GLY A 92 -2.64 -3.83 -12.79
N LEU A 93 -2.68 -3.32 -11.56
CA LEU A 93 -2.11 -2.02 -11.22
C LEU A 93 -0.58 -2.01 -11.37
N ALA A 94 0.08 -3.05 -10.87
CA ALA A 94 1.53 -3.24 -10.99
C ALA A 94 1.97 -3.25 -12.46
N GLY A 95 1.29 -4.06 -13.29
CA GLY A 95 1.58 -4.18 -14.72
C GLY A 95 1.30 -2.88 -15.49
N ARG A 96 0.23 -2.15 -15.15
CA ARG A 96 -0.09 -0.87 -15.81
C ARG A 96 0.96 0.21 -15.54
N TRP A 97 1.55 0.22 -14.36
CA TRP A 97 2.52 1.23 -13.91
C TRP A 97 3.98 0.78 -14.02
N ASP A 98 4.24 -0.43 -14.48
CA ASP A 98 5.57 -1.06 -14.48
C ASP A 98 6.25 -0.94 -13.10
N LYS A 99 5.50 -1.31 -12.06
CA LYS A 99 5.84 -1.04 -10.68
C LYS A 99 5.68 -2.29 -9.83
N GLY A 100 6.72 -2.64 -9.07
CA GLY A 100 6.63 -3.68 -8.06
C GLY A 100 5.62 -3.29 -6.98
N LEU A 101 4.51 -4.03 -6.88
CA LEU A 101 3.56 -3.95 -5.78
C LEU A 101 3.45 -5.31 -5.12
N SER A 102 3.28 -5.29 -3.80
CA SER A 102 3.01 -6.46 -2.98
C SER A 102 1.54 -6.48 -2.55
N CYS A 103 1.07 -7.68 -2.24
CA CYS A 103 -0.22 -7.92 -1.61
C CYS A 103 0.00 -8.84 -0.41
N ARG A 104 0.02 -8.25 0.79
CA ARG A 104 0.18 -8.94 2.07
C ARG A 104 -1.06 -8.72 2.92
N VAL A 105 -1.97 -9.68 2.82
CA VAL A 105 -3.21 -9.73 3.61
C VAL A 105 -3.12 -10.78 4.72
N PHE A 106 -3.81 -10.53 5.84
CA PHE A 106 -3.84 -11.40 7.00
C PHE A 106 -5.26 -11.86 7.30
N PRO A 107 -5.61 -13.14 7.11
CA PRO A 107 -6.85 -13.70 7.61
C PRO A 107 -6.86 -13.61 9.15
N CYS A 108 -7.76 -12.81 9.69
CA CYS A 108 -7.92 -12.64 11.13
C CYS A 108 -9.23 -13.30 11.57
N PRO A 109 -9.22 -14.14 12.63
CA PRO A 109 -10.46 -14.62 13.23
C PRO A 109 -11.34 -13.45 13.70
N GLU A 110 -12.65 -13.67 13.77
CA GLU A 110 -13.59 -12.71 14.37
C GLU A 110 -13.32 -12.46 15.86
#